data_AF-A0A3A8F3X7-F1
#
_entry.id   AF-A0A3A8F3X7-F1
#
_cell.length_a   1.000
_cell.length_b   1.000
_cell.length_c   1.000
_cell.angle_alpha   90.00
_cell.angle_beta   90.00
_cell.angle_gamma   90.00
#
_symmetry.space_group_name_H-M   'P 1'
#
loop_
_entity.id
_entity.type
_entity.pdbx_description
1 polymer ?
#
loop_
_entity_poly.entity_id
_entity_poly.type
_entity_poly.pdbx_seq_one_letter_code
_entity_poly.pdbx_strand_id
1 'polypeptide(L)'
;MDMSKDLTQGLAQTQQFHRQYGANALLPEICWTEVFDHSTLAPEQLQALDVLYQSAVPLALQVFEELNFDVFTPAAYKPQGLGLFDRLAEQEQALLARLRAESKHLDAAVHHQIWSMLLRGGAVLVFKAWLGKVKTGHNQIDTTQFDELSDLLFIKTSPFELAQYLDVDINSTQDHIFLMQGQEVYLDRFNSLETAALFVDLGVYDAAFLSLRDDHVAAYLKSKGYVTDEQIEELQCALNPLFCTDLNPKQNYVV
;
A
#
# COMPACT_ATOMS: atom_id res chain seq x y z
N MET A 1 -10.75 30.74 -24.79
CA MET A 1 -10.74 29.71 -23.72
C MET A 1 -9.99 30.32 -22.55
N ASP A 2 -10.69 30.49 -21.43
CA ASP A 2 -10.28 31.37 -20.34
C ASP A 2 -9.66 30.54 -19.21
N MET A 3 -8.36 30.25 -19.32
CA MET A 3 -7.61 29.41 -18.36
C MET A 3 -7.64 29.95 -16.91
N SER A 4 -8.01 31.22 -16.72
CA SER A 4 -8.12 31.84 -15.40
C SER A 4 -9.33 31.33 -14.60
N LYS A 5 -10.42 30.93 -15.26
CA LYS A 5 -11.65 30.46 -14.60
C LYS A 5 -11.55 29.01 -14.12
N ASP A 6 -10.91 28.14 -14.90
CA ASP A 6 -10.68 26.75 -14.53
C ASP A 6 -9.74 26.65 -13.31
N LEU A 7 -8.70 27.50 -13.25
CA LEU A 7 -7.80 27.59 -12.09
C LEU A 7 -8.51 28.05 -10.81
N THR A 8 -9.42 29.02 -10.91
CA THR A 8 -10.16 29.52 -9.73
C THR A 8 -11.24 28.55 -9.27
N GLN A 9 -11.89 27.81 -10.18
CA GLN A 9 -12.82 26.74 -9.81
C GLN A 9 -12.12 25.55 -9.16
N GLY A 10 -10.95 25.13 -9.68
CA GLY A 10 -10.13 24.10 -9.05
C GLY A 10 -9.69 24.49 -7.64
N LEU A 11 -9.15 25.71 -7.46
CA LEU A 11 -8.75 26.22 -6.14
C LEU A 11 -9.93 26.31 -5.15
N ALA A 12 -11.13 26.68 -5.61
CA ALA A 12 -12.32 26.77 -4.76
C ALA A 12 -12.83 25.38 -4.32
N GLN A 13 -12.81 24.39 -5.22
CA GLN A 13 -13.11 22.99 -4.87
C GLN A 13 -12.09 22.43 -3.89
N THR A 14 -10.80 22.65 -4.13
CA THR A 14 -9.73 22.21 -3.23
C THR A 14 -9.86 22.78 -1.83
N GLN A 15 -10.16 24.09 -1.70
CA GLN A 15 -10.43 24.70 -0.41
C GLN A 15 -11.71 24.18 0.27
N GLN A 16 -12.72 23.76 -0.49
CA GLN A 16 -13.89 23.09 0.07
C GLN A 16 -13.55 21.67 0.56
N PHE A 17 -12.71 20.93 -0.17
CA PHE A 17 -12.25 19.59 0.24
C PHE A 17 -11.38 19.62 1.48
N HIS A 18 -10.43 20.56 1.57
CA HIS A 18 -9.63 20.77 2.80
C HIS A 18 -10.51 21.07 4.02
N ARG A 19 -11.59 21.83 3.83
CA ARG A 19 -12.56 22.10 4.91
C ARG A 19 -13.45 20.90 5.25
N GLN A 20 -13.75 20.04 4.27
CA GLN A 20 -14.64 18.89 4.44
C GLN A 20 -13.92 17.63 4.94
N TYR A 21 -12.61 17.49 4.69
CA TYR A 21 -11.85 16.27 4.97
C TYR A 21 -10.49 16.56 5.61
N GLY A 22 -10.33 17.70 6.31
CA GLY A 22 -9.15 17.96 7.14
C GLY A 22 -9.02 16.96 8.31
N ALA A 23 -7.92 17.02 9.07
CA ALA A 23 -7.57 15.99 10.07
C ALA A 23 -8.65 15.69 11.14
N ASN A 24 -9.58 16.62 11.38
CA ASN A 24 -10.69 16.50 12.33
C ASN A 24 -12.06 16.23 11.68
N ALA A 25 -12.10 16.00 10.37
CA ALA A 25 -13.34 15.84 9.64
C ALA A 25 -13.71 14.35 9.44
N LEU A 26 -15.01 14.08 9.32
CA LEU A 26 -15.52 12.72 9.14
C LEU A 26 -15.03 12.15 7.81
N LEU A 27 -14.30 11.04 7.88
CA LEU A 27 -13.89 10.28 6.71
C LEU A 27 -15.13 9.78 5.95
N PRO A 28 -15.17 9.89 4.60
CA PRO A 28 -16.27 9.36 3.82
C PRO A 28 -16.33 7.83 3.94
N GLU A 29 -17.53 7.28 3.88
CA GLU A 29 -17.70 5.82 3.84
C GLU A 29 -17.16 5.25 2.52
N ILE A 30 -16.41 4.15 2.62
CA ILE A 30 -15.86 3.41 1.48
C ILE A 30 -16.44 2.00 1.51
N CYS A 31 -17.08 1.59 0.41
CA CYS A 31 -17.54 0.23 0.23
C CYS A 31 -16.42 -0.62 -0.39
N TRP A 32 -15.64 -1.33 0.44
CA TRP A 32 -14.46 -2.08 -0.03
C TRP A 32 -14.79 -3.17 -1.06
N THR A 33 -15.97 -3.76 -0.99
CA THR A 33 -16.44 -4.74 -1.99
C THR A 33 -16.73 -4.10 -3.36
N GLU A 34 -17.03 -2.80 -3.41
CA GLU A 34 -17.14 -2.06 -4.68
C GLU A 34 -15.76 -1.61 -5.18
N VAL A 35 -14.83 -1.26 -4.27
CA VAL A 35 -13.45 -0.91 -4.65
C VAL A 35 -12.74 -2.12 -5.26
N PHE A 36 -12.87 -3.29 -4.63
CA PHE A 36 -12.22 -4.53 -5.06
C PHE A 36 -13.24 -5.52 -5.64
N ASP A 37 -13.80 -5.14 -6.79
CA ASP A 37 -14.92 -5.79 -7.47
C ASP A 37 -14.66 -7.25 -7.89
N HIS A 38 -13.39 -7.64 -8.01
CA HIS A 38 -13.00 -9.01 -8.35
C HIS A 38 -12.47 -9.83 -7.16
N SER A 39 -12.42 -9.25 -5.95
CA SER A 39 -12.00 -9.94 -4.73
C SER A 39 -13.20 -10.39 -3.90
N THR A 40 -13.19 -11.64 -3.42
CA THR A 40 -14.15 -12.09 -2.40
C THR A 40 -13.58 -11.77 -1.02
N LEU A 41 -14.07 -10.69 -0.41
CA LEU A 41 -13.57 -10.20 0.88
C LEU A 41 -14.26 -10.90 2.06
N ALA A 42 -13.48 -11.55 2.91
CA ALA A 42 -13.93 -12.10 4.17
C ALA A 42 -14.19 -10.98 5.20
N PRO A 43 -15.03 -11.22 6.24
CA PRO A 43 -15.33 -10.22 7.26
C PRO A 43 -14.09 -9.63 7.95
N GLU A 44 -13.07 -10.45 8.18
CA GLU A 44 -11.83 -10.06 8.85
C GLU A 44 -10.98 -9.14 7.97
N GLN A 45 -11.04 -9.33 6.65
CA GLN A 45 -10.35 -8.49 5.67
C GLN A 45 -11.04 -7.14 5.50
N LEU A 46 -12.38 -7.12 5.49
CA LEU A 46 -13.17 -5.88 5.51
C LEU A 46 -12.85 -5.07 6.76
N GLN A 47 -12.86 -5.72 7.92
CA GLN A 47 -12.56 -5.05 9.18
C GLN A 47 -11.11 -4.55 9.25
N ALA A 48 -10.15 -5.30 8.71
CA ALA A 48 -8.77 -4.85 8.60
C ALA A 48 -8.63 -3.61 7.71
N LEU A 49 -9.31 -3.58 6.55
CA LEU A 49 -9.32 -2.40 5.67
C LEU A 49 -9.94 -1.18 6.35
N ASP A 50 -11.04 -1.35 7.08
CA ASP A 50 -11.66 -0.27 7.86
C ASP A 50 -10.72 0.28 8.93
N VAL A 51 -10.07 -0.59 9.71
CA VAL A 51 -9.11 -0.15 10.74
C VAL A 51 -7.93 0.59 10.11
N LEU A 52 -7.36 0.06 9.03
CA LEU A 52 -6.28 0.72 8.30
C LEU A 52 -6.72 2.09 7.79
N TYR A 53 -7.92 2.19 7.22
CA TYR A 53 -8.47 3.43 6.71
C TYR A 53 -8.66 4.49 7.81
N GLN A 54 -9.29 4.10 8.92
CA GLN A 54 -9.56 4.99 10.05
C GLN A 54 -8.27 5.40 10.77
N SER A 55 -7.23 4.57 10.75
CA SER A 55 -5.94 4.87 11.37
C SER A 55 -5.01 5.70 10.47
N ALA A 56 -4.79 5.27 9.22
CA ALA A 56 -3.74 5.82 8.36
C ALA A 56 -4.12 7.17 7.72
N VAL A 57 -5.36 7.30 7.25
CA VAL A 57 -5.77 8.49 6.50
C VAL A 57 -5.73 9.76 7.35
N PRO A 58 -6.26 9.79 8.59
CA PRO A 58 -6.22 11.02 9.39
C PRO A 58 -4.79 11.46 9.73
N LEU A 59 -3.86 10.52 9.95
CA LEU A 59 -2.45 10.85 10.21
C LEU A 59 -1.78 11.46 8.98
N ALA A 60 -2.02 10.90 7.79
CA ALA A 60 -1.53 11.48 6.54
C ALA A 60 -2.07 12.91 6.34
N LEU A 61 -3.36 13.12 6.60
CA LEU A 61 -4.02 14.43 6.49
C LEU A 61 -3.46 15.44 7.49
N GLN A 62 -3.16 15.02 8.72
CA GLN A 62 -2.53 15.88 9.71
C GLN A 62 -1.14 16.36 9.24
N VAL A 63 -0.31 15.45 8.71
CA VAL A 63 1.02 15.82 8.19
C VAL A 63 0.90 16.76 6.99
N PHE A 64 -0.07 16.53 6.10
CA PHE A 64 -0.31 17.44 4.99
C PHE A 64 -0.74 18.82 5.45
N GLU A 65 -1.60 18.91 6.46
CA GLU A 65 -2.01 20.19 7.07
C GLU A 65 -0.80 20.90 7.70
N GLU A 66 0.01 20.21 8.51
CA GLU A 66 1.21 20.76 9.16
C GLU A 66 2.23 21.31 8.16
N LEU A 67 2.33 20.68 6.99
CA LEU A 67 3.25 21.08 5.93
C LEU A 67 2.64 22.07 4.93
N ASN A 68 1.38 22.49 5.13
CA ASN A 68 0.60 23.23 4.14
C ASN A 68 0.65 22.57 2.75
N PHE A 69 0.69 21.25 2.74
CA PHE A 69 0.76 20.44 1.54
C PHE A 69 -0.65 20.16 1.03
N ASP A 70 -0.92 20.58 -0.21
CA ASP A 70 -2.20 20.34 -0.84
C ASP A 70 -2.14 19.10 -1.74
N VAL A 71 -2.77 18.03 -1.25
CA VAL A 71 -2.90 16.73 -1.92
C VAL A 71 -3.61 16.84 -3.29
N PHE A 72 -4.45 17.85 -3.49
CA PHE A 72 -5.23 18.04 -4.73
C PHE A 72 -4.54 18.97 -5.75
N THR A 73 -3.50 19.70 -5.34
CA THR A 73 -2.73 20.53 -6.27
C THR A 73 -2.05 19.64 -7.31
N PRO A 74 -2.11 19.97 -8.62
CA PRO A 74 -1.45 19.16 -9.66
C PRO A 74 0.05 19.02 -9.39
N ALA A 75 0.63 17.86 -9.72
CA ALA A 75 2.03 17.54 -9.43
C ALA A 75 3.03 18.60 -9.92
N ALA A 76 2.74 19.28 -11.03
CA ALA A 76 3.55 20.36 -11.60
C ALA A 76 3.73 21.58 -10.66
N TYR A 77 2.91 21.71 -9.63
CA TYR A 77 2.90 22.84 -8.69
C TYR A 77 3.20 22.42 -7.23
N LYS A 78 3.55 21.15 -6.99
CA LYS A 78 3.88 20.68 -5.64
C LYS A 78 5.30 21.14 -5.25
N PRO A 79 5.51 21.71 -4.05
CA PRO A 79 6.85 22.04 -3.59
C PRO A 79 7.68 20.75 -3.46
N GLN A 80 8.91 20.76 -3.98
CA GLN A 80 9.84 19.64 -3.89
C GLN A 80 10.30 19.41 -2.42
N GLY A 81 9.56 18.56 -1.72
CA GLY A 81 10.04 17.29 -1.16
C GLY A 81 11.07 17.26 -0.02
N LEU A 82 11.68 18.34 0.46
CA LEU A 82 12.75 18.19 1.47
C LEU A 82 12.29 18.01 2.93
N GLY A 83 10.99 17.94 3.22
CA GLY A 83 10.49 17.72 4.59
C GLY A 83 9.27 16.81 4.72
N LEU A 84 8.53 16.57 3.64
CA LEU A 84 7.33 15.71 3.66
C LEU A 84 7.68 14.24 3.93
N PHE A 85 8.80 13.78 3.37
CA PHE A 85 9.27 12.40 3.53
C PHE A 85 9.66 12.11 4.98
N ASP A 86 10.48 13.00 5.55
CA ASP A 86 10.91 12.86 6.95
C ASP A 86 9.72 12.95 7.92
N ARG A 87 8.78 13.88 7.70
CA ARG A 87 7.61 14.03 8.57
C ARG A 87 6.64 12.85 8.52
N LEU A 88 6.42 12.27 7.35
CA LEU A 88 5.58 11.08 7.24
C LEU A 88 6.26 9.86 7.87
N ALA A 89 7.56 9.70 7.67
CA ALA A 89 8.34 8.65 8.34
C ALA A 89 8.29 8.79 9.88
N GLU A 90 8.32 10.02 10.41
CA GLU A 90 8.14 10.30 11.84
C GLU A 90 6.76 9.85 12.37
N GLN A 91 5.73 9.74 11.52
CA GLN A 91 4.40 9.29 11.95
C GLN A 91 4.25 7.78 12.07
N GLU A 92 5.20 6.98 11.60
CA GLU A 92 5.06 5.53 11.62
C GLU A 92 4.74 5.00 13.02
N GLN A 93 5.46 5.47 14.04
CA GLN A 93 5.21 5.07 15.44
C GLN A 93 3.84 5.51 15.94
N ALA A 94 3.35 6.68 15.51
CA ALA A 94 2.00 7.16 15.85
C ALA A 94 0.92 6.30 15.17
N LEU A 95 1.14 5.91 13.90
CA LEU A 95 0.28 4.99 13.17
C LEU A 95 0.22 3.63 13.87
N LEU A 96 1.36 3.05 14.22
CA LEU A 96 1.41 1.77 14.92
C LEU A 96 0.68 1.86 16.27
N ALA A 97 0.94 2.90 17.06
CA ALA A 97 0.28 3.10 18.36
C ALA A 97 -1.25 3.21 18.21
N ARG A 98 -1.72 3.92 17.18
CA ARG A 98 -3.14 4.05 16.88
C ARG A 98 -3.75 2.72 16.43
N LEU A 99 -3.10 2.01 15.50
CA LEU A 99 -3.54 0.70 15.03
C LEU A 99 -3.66 -0.28 16.19
N ARG A 100 -2.68 -0.33 17.10
CA ARG A 100 -2.72 -1.19 18.29
C ARG A 100 -3.86 -0.82 19.24
N ALA A 101 -4.17 0.47 19.38
CA ALA A 101 -5.27 0.92 20.21
C ALA A 101 -6.64 0.55 19.59
N GLU A 102 -6.80 0.80 18.29
CA GLU A 102 -8.03 0.52 17.53
C GLU A 102 -8.26 -0.98 17.32
N SER A 103 -7.18 -1.77 17.17
CA SER A 103 -7.27 -3.21 16.98
C SER A 103 -7.32 -4.02 18.28
N LYS A 104 -7.08 -3.42 19.45
CA LYS A 104 -6.91 -4.13 20.73
C LYS A 104 -7.97 -5.18 21.06
N HIS A 105 -9.20 -4.96 20.64
CA HIS A 105 -10.36 -5.82 20.95
C HIS A 105 -10.79 -6.70 19.77
N LEU A 106 -10.03 -6.69 18.68
CA LEU A 106 -10.30 -7.46 17.48
C LEU A 106 -9.68 -8.85 17.59
N ASP A 107 -10.23 -9.76 16.79
CA ASP A 107 -9.77 -11.14 16.75
C ASP A 107 -8.38 -11.25 16.10
N ALA A 108 -7.63 -12.29 16.47
CA ALA A 108 -6.29 -12.57 15.93
C ALA A 108 -6.28 -12.62 14.39
N ALA A 109 -7.38 -13.05 13.77
CA ALA A 109 -7.52 -13.04 12.32
C ALA A 109 -7.48 -11.63 11.71
N VAL A 110 -8.09 -10.66 12.37
CA VAL A 110 -8.07 -9.27 11.92
C VAL A 110 -6.67 -8.68 12.13
N HIS A 111 -6.01 -8.99 13.26
CA HIS A 111 -4.61 -8.57 13.48
C HIS A 111 -3.69 -9.11 12.40
N HIS A 112 -3.85 -10.38 12.04
CA HIS A 112 -3.09 -11.01 10.97
C HIS A 112 -3.32 -10.31 9.62
N GLN A 113 -4.58 -9.98 9.27
CA GLN A 113 -4.88 -9.25 8.04
C GLN A 113 -4.29 -7.84 8.04
N ILE A 114 -4.40 -7.09 9.16
CA ILE A 114 -3.77 -5.77 9.31
C ILE A 114 -2.26 -5.86 9.08
N TRP A 115 -1.59 -6.78 9.77
CA TRP A 115 -0.15 -7.01 9.64
C TRP A 115 0.25 -7.35 8.19
N SER A 116 -0.42 -8.35 7.60
CA SER A 116 -0.14 -8.79 6.24
C SER A 116 -0.35 -7.68 5.20
N MET A 117 -1.42 -6.89 5.35
CA MET A 117 -1.71 -5.77 4.45
C MET A 117 -0.69 -4.65 4.62
N LEU A 118 -0.30 -4.27 5.84
CA LEU A 118 0.69 -3.22 6.10
C LEU A 118 2.04 -3.50 5.45
N LEU A 119 2.53 -4.74 5.59
CA LEU A 119 3.77 -5.19 4.95
C LEU A 119 3.74 -5.07 3.42
N ARG A 120 2.54 -5.01 2.83
CA ARG A 120 2.30 -4.98 1.40
C ARG A 120 1.69 -3.65 0.92
N GLY A 121 1.80 -2.60 1.72
CA GLY A 121 1.36 -1.25 1.36
C GLY A 121 -0.12 -0.95 1.65
N GLY A 122 -0.73 -1.63 2.62
CA GLY A 122 -2.14 -1.45 2.97
C GLY A 122 -2.51 -0.02 3.36
N ALA A 123 -1.62 0.70 4.08
CA ALA A 123 -1.83 2.11 4.44
C ALA A 123 -1.86 3.03 3.20
N VAL A 124 -1.02 2.74 2.21
CA VAL A 124 -1.03 3.42 0.91
C VAL A 124 -2.34 3.18 0.19
N LEU A 125 -2.77 1.92 0.16
CA LEU A 125 -3.94 1.48 -0.59
C LEU A 125 -5.22 2.17 -0.09
N VAL A 126 -5.44 2.18 1.22
CA VAL A 126 -6.61 2.86 1.82
C VAL A 126 -6.56 4.37 1.61
N PHE A 127 -5.36 4.96 1.60
CA PHE A 127 -5.20 6.38 1.28
C PHE A 127 -5.54 6.69 -0.19
N LYS A 128 -5.11 5.84 -1.13
CA LYS A 128 -5.49 5.98 -2.55
C LYS A 128 -7.00 5.79 -2.75
N ALA A 129 -7.62 4.87 -2.01
CA ALA A 129 -9.07 4.67 -2.02
C ALA A 129 -9.82 5.92 -1.54
N TRP A 130 -9.37 6.50 -0.42
CA TRP A 130 -9.89 7.77 0.09
C TRP A 130 -9.76 8.89 -0.93
N LEU A 131 -8.58 9.03 -1.54
CA LEU A 131 -8.33 10.07 -2.51
C LEU A 131 -9.23 9.91 -3.74
N GLY A 132 -9.43 8.68 -4.21
CA GLY A 132 -10.36 8.37 -5.29
C GLY A 132 -11.80 8.76 -4.91
N LYS A 133 -12.24 8.36 -3.72
CA LYS A 133 -13.57 8.68 -3.18
C LYS A 133 -13.82 10.18 -3.09
N VAL A 134 -12.87 10.94 -2.57
CA VAL A 134 -13.01 12.40 -2.41
C VAL A 134 -12.98 13.12 -3.76
N LYS A 135 -12.12 12.69 -4.69
CA LYS A 135 -12.01 13.32 -6.02
C LYS A 135 -13.22 13.07 -6.91
N THR A 136 -13.73 11.84 -6.92
CA THR A 136 -14.73 11.41 -7.93
C THR A 136 -16.10 11.12 -7.34
N GLY A 137 -16.22 10.95 -6.02
CA GLY A 137 -17.42 10.48 -5.33
C GLY A 137 -17.64 8.96 -5.38
N HIS A 138 -16.83 8.22 -6.15
CA HIS A 138 -16.98 6.78 -6.37
C HIS A 138 -16.01 5.96 -5.51
N ASN A 139 -16.38 4.72 -5.18
CA ASN A 139 -15.53 3.78 -4.46
C ASN A 139 -14.48 3.21 -5.42
N GLN A 140 -13.31 3.86 -5.52
CA GLN A 140 -12.23 3.46 -6.43
C GLN A 140 -10.85 3.86 -5.89
N ILE A 141 -9.80 3.17 -6.35
CA ILE A 141 -8.42 3.58 -6.11
C ILE A 141 -8.06 4.75 -7.06
N ASP A 142 -7.47 5.82 -6.53
CA ASP A 142 -6.85 6.85 -7.37
C ASP A 142 -5.52 6.35 -7.95
N THR A 143 -5.45 6.23 -9.27
CA THR A 143 -4.26 5.80 -10.02
C THR A 143 -3.53 6.97 -10.69
N THR A 144 -4.08 8.19 -10.62
CA THR A 144 -3.63 9.33 -11.42
C THR A 144 -2.59 10.20 -10.73
N GLN A 145 -2.42 10.04 -9.42
CA GLN A 145 -1.47 10.79 -8.62
C GLN A 145 -0.89 9.88 -7.53
N PHE A 146 0.23 10.32 -6.92
CA PHE A 146 0.81 9.78 -5.69
C PHE A 146 1.84 8.65 -5.79
N ASP A 147 2.41 8.26 -6.93
CA ASP A 147 3.45 7.19 -6.90
C ASP A 147 4.61 7.50 -5.92
N GLU A 148 5.14 8.74 -5.91
CA GLU A 148 6.23 9.14 -5.00
C GLU A 148 5.81 9.31 -3.52
N LEU A 149 4.52 9.59 -3.27
CA LEU A 149 3.97 9.77 -1.91
C LEU A 149 3.35 8.47 -1.38
N SER A 150 3.11 7.51 -2.26
CA SER A 150 2.67 6.16 -1.94
C SER A 150 3.77 5.44 -1.16
N ASP A 151 5.01 5.59 -1.60
CA ASP A 151 6.18 5.01 -0.95
C ASP A 151 6.35 5.51 0.51
N LEU A 152 5.71 6.64 0.87
CA LEU A 152 5.80 7.27 2.18
C LEU A 152 4.88 6.74 3.25
N LEU A 153 3.79 6.07 2.87
CA LEU A 153 2.91 5.41 3.86
C LEU A 153 3.27 3.94 4.04
N PHE A 154 4.38 3.48 3.43
CA PHE A 154 4.92 2.15 3.73
C PHE A 154 5.55 2.14 5.12
N ILE A 155 5.16 1.14 5.91
CA ILE A 155 5.79 0.81 7.18
C ILE A 155 7.24 0.38 6.92
N LYS A 156 8.22 0.99 7.58
CA LYS A 156 9.63 0.56 7.50
C LYS A 156 10.03 -0.40 8.62
N THR A 157 9.20 -0.55 9.65
CA THR A 157 9.34 -1.57 10.70
C THR A 157 9.45 -2.96 10.09
N SER A 158 10.40 -3.76 10.62
CA SER A 158 10.62 -5.13 10.15
C SER A 158 9.35 -5.99 10.33
N PRO A 159 9.14 -7.02 9.48
CA PRO A 159 7.93 -7.85 9.59
C PRO A 159 7.78 -8.54 10.94
N PHE A 160 8.90 -8.90 11.59
CA PHE A 160 8.92 -9.56 12.88
C PHE A 160 8.58 -8.60 14.04
N GLU A 161 9.15 -7.40 14.04
CA GLU A 161 8.82 -6.38 15.04
C GLU A 161 7.37 -5.92 14.90
N LEU A 162 6.89 -5.75 13.67
CA LEU A 162 5.50 -5.39 13.40
C LEU A 162 4.52 -6.46 13.91
N ALA A 163 4.85 -7.73 13.71
CA ALA A 163 4.05 -8.85 14.22
C ALA A 163 3.98 -8.82 15.75
N GLN A 164 5.11 -8.60 16.43
CA GLN A 164 5.14 -8.46 17.89
C GLN A 164 4.31 -7.25 18.36
N TYR A 165 4.36 -6.14 17.62
CA TYR A 165 3.61 -4.93 17.96
C TYR A 165 2.09 -5.13 17.89
N LEU A 166 1.65 -5.91 16.89
CA LEU A 166 0.25 -6.19 16.59
C LEU A 166 -0.27 -7.51 17.19
N ASP A 167 0.54 -8.21 18.00
CA ASP A 167 0.19 -9.50 18.62
C ASP A 167 -0.18 -10.59 17.59
N VAL A 168 0.61 -10.69 16.52
CA VAL A 168 0.39 -11.64 15.41
C VAL A 168 1.33 -12.82 15.50
N ASP A 169 0.78 -14.03 15.38
CA ASP A 169 1.56 -15.23 15.09
C ASP A 169 1.93 -15.24 13.60
N ILE A 170 3.22 -15.02 13.32
CA ILE A 170 3.77 -15.00 11.96
C ILE A 170 3.64 -16.35 11.25
N ASN A 171 3.56 -17.46 11.98
CA ASN A 171 3.46 -18.80 11.41
C ASN A 171 2.01 -19.29 11.31
N SER A 172 1.04 -18.39 11.55
CA SER A 172 -0.37 -18.67 11.36
C SER A 172 -0.65 -19.13 9.92
N THR A 173 -1.52 -20.12 9.75
CA THR A 173 -1.92 -20.63 8.43
C THR A 173 -3.01 -19.77 7.77
N GLN A 174 -3.11 -18.50 8.18
CA GLN A 174 -4.11 -17.59 7.66
C GLN A 174 -3.70 -17.03 6.31
N ASP A 175 -4.68 -16.81 5.44
CA ASP A 175 -4.41 -16.39 4.07
C ASP A 175 -3.91 -14.94 3.99
N HIS A 176 -3.08 -14.69 3.00
CA HIS A 176 -2.56 -13.36 2.66
C HIS A 176 -3.25 -12.84 1.39
N ILE A 177 -4.29 -12.02 1.55
CA ILE A 177 -5.13 -11.62 0.41
C ILE A 177 -4.42 -10.73 -0.60
N PHE A 178 -4.65 -10.98 -1.89
CA PHE A 178 -4.41 -10.04 -2.98
C PHE A 178 -5.73 -9.36 -3.36
N LEU A 179 -5.68 -8.05 -3.57
CA LEU A 179 -6.87 -7.25 -3.84
C LEU A 179 -6.91 -6.87 -5.33
N MET A 180 -8.05 -7.05 -5.99
CA MET A 180 -8.18 -6.84 -7.42
C MET A 180 -9.21 -5.76 -7.73
N GLN A 181 -8.84 -4.79 -8.55
CA GLN A 181 -9.76 -3.80 -9.11
C GLN A 181 -9.57 -3.76 -10.63
N GLY A 182 -10.57 -4.21 -11.38
CA GLY A 182 -10.45 -4.38 -12.83
C GLY A 182 -9.30 -5.34 -13.20
N GLN A 183 -8.28 -4.85 -13.90
CA GLN A 183 -7.10 -5.65 -14.31
C GLN A 183 -5.89 -5.48 -13.38
N GLU A 184 -5.99 -4.61 -12.37
CA GLU A 184 -4.90 -4.30 -11.47
C GLU A 184 -4.95 -5.17 -10.22
N VAL A 185 -3.78 -5.62 -9.78
CA VAL A 185 -3.59 -6.38 -8.53
C VAL A 185 -2.86 -5.49 -7.53
N TYR A 186 -3.41 -5.40 -6.32
CA TYR A 186 -2.87 -4.67 -5.19
C TYR A 186 -2.43 -5.62 -4.08
N LEU A 187 -1.56 -5.12 -3.20
CA LEU A 187 -0.85 -5.89 -2.19
C LEU A 187 0.04 -6.99 -2.79
N ASP A 188 0.58 -6.72 -3.99
CA ASP A 188 1.53 -7.58 -4.71
C ASP A 188 3.01 -7.19 -4.47
N ARG A 189 3.24 -6.02 -3.86
CA ARG A 189 4.55 -5.50 -3.44
C ARG A 189 4.76 -5.67 -1.95
N PHE A 190 5.98 -5.42 -1.48
CA PHE A 190 6.33 -5.50 -0.06
C PHE A 190 7.30 -4.40 0.39
N ASN A 191 7.27 -4.08 1.67
CA ASN A 191 8.02 -2.98 2.27
C ASN A 191 9.53 -3.24 2.42
N SER A 192 9.99 -4.49 2.35
CA SER A 192 11.40 -4.83 2.55
C SER A 192 11.76 -6.20 1.96
N LEU A 193 13.06 -6.42 1.78
CA LEU A 193 13.62 -7.73 1.39
C LEU A 193 13.37 -8.82 2.45
N GLU A 194 13.30 -8.43 3.73
CA GLU A 194 12.98 -9.36 4.83
C GLU A 194 11.54 -9.86 4.70
N THR A 195 10.61 -8.98 4.33
CA THR A 195 9.22 -9.35 4.04
C THR A 195 9.13 -10.28 2.82
N ALA A 196 9.95 -10.05 1.80
CA ALA A 196 10.04 -10.94 0.63
C ALA A 196 10.41 -12.38 1.05
N ALA A 197 11.48 -12.53 1.85
CA ALA A 197 11.91 -13.83 2.35
C ALA A 197 10.87 -14.46 3.27
N LEU A 198 10.26 -13.69 4.17
CA LEU A 198 9.21 -14.19 5.04
C LEU A 198 8.02 -14.74 4.23
N PHE A 199 7.57 -14.02 3.21
CA PHE A 199 6.44 -14.49 2.41
C PHE A 199 6.79 -15.67 1.49
N VAL A 200 8.07 -15.89 1.18
CA VAL A 200 8.55 -17.15 0.61
C VAL A 200 8.45 -18.28 1.63
N ASP A 201 8.90 -18.06 2.88
CA ASP A 201 8.81 -19.05 3.96
C ASP A 201 7.36 -19.45 4.27
N LEU A 202 6.44 -18.48 4.19
CA LEU A 202 5.01 -18.70 4.40
C LEU A 202 4.29 -19.27 3.18
N GLY A 203 4.98 -19.47 2.06
CA GLY A 203 4.41 -20.04 0.82
C GLY A 203 3.46 -19.11 0.07
N VAL A 204 3.50 -17.79 0.34
CA VAL A 204 2.69 -16.78 -0.37
C VAL A 204 3.25 -16.51 -1.76
N TYR A 205 4.59 -16.51 -1.88
CA TYR A 205 5.28 -16.32 -3.14
C TYR A 205 6.27 -17.46 -3.41
N ASP A 206 6.41 -17.79 -4.68
CA ASP A 206 7.51 -18.62 -5.15
C ASP A 206 8.80 -17.80 -5.27
N ALA A 207 9.89 -18.33 -4.70
CA ALA A 207 11.18 -17.64 -4.66
C ALA A 207 11.77 -17.41 -6.06
N ALA A 208 11.61 -18.36 -6.98
CA ALA A 208 12.10 -18.24 -8.35
C ALA A 208 11.27 -17.21 -9.12
N PHE A 209 9.95 -17.19 -8.93
CA PHE A 209 9.08 -16.22 -9.57
C PHE A 209 9.39 -14.78 -9.15
N LEU A 210 9.56 -14.52 -7.85
CA LEU A 210 9.95 -13.19 -7.37
C LEU A 210 11.31 -12.77 -7.92
N SER A 211 12.28 -13.69 -7.87
CA SER A 211 13.66 -13.44 -8.32
C SER A 211 13.76 -13.23 -9.83
N LEU A 212 12.87 -13.84 -10.60
CA LEU A 212 12.83 -13.63 -12.05
C LEU A 212 12.41 -12.20 -12.41
N ARG A 213 11.60 -11.59 -11.56
CA ARG A 213 10.93 -10.32 -11.84
C ARG A 213 11.61 -9.12 -11.18
N ASP A 214 12.40 -9.31 -10.12
CA ASP A 214 13.14 -8.25 -9.41
C ASP A 214 14.59 -8.68 -9.07
N ASP A 215 15.58 -7.94 -9.59
CA ASP A 215 17.01 -8.24 -9.39
C ASP A 215 17.49 -8.06 -7.96
N HIS A 216 16.92 -7.11 -7.21
CA HIS A 216 17.30 -6.87 -5.81
C HIS A 216 16.80 -8.01 -4.93
N VAL A 217 15.56 -8.45 -5.17
CA VAL A 217 14.98 -9.63 -4.51
C VAL A 217 15.77 -10.88 -4.88
N ALA A 218 16.12 -11.05 -6.16
CA ALA A 218 16.93 -12.18 -6.62
C ALA A 218 18.29 -12.24 -5.90
N ALA A 219 19.02 -11.13 -5.84
CA ALA A 219 20.31 -11.08 -5.16
C ALA A 219 20.17 -11.44 -3.67
N TYR A 220 19.14 -10.93 -3.00
CA TYR A 220 18.88 -11.19 -1.60
C TYR A 220 18.50 -12.66 -1.35
N LEU A 221 17.49 -13.19 -2.06
CA LEU A 221 17.02 -14.56 -1.89
C LEU A 221 18.10 -15.60 -2.23
N LYS A 222 18.93 -15.35 -3.25
CA LYS A 222 20.12 -16.16 -3.54
C LYS A 222 21.11 -16.15 -2.39
N SER A 223 21.42 -14.98 -1.82
CA SER A 223 22.35 -14.86 -0.69
C SER A 223 21.87 -15.61 0.55
N LYS A 224 20.56 -15.81 0.69
CA LYS A 224 19.91 -16.54 1.79
C LYS A 224 19.69 -18.03 1.49
N GLY A 225 19.97 -18.47 0.26
CA GLY A 225 19.81 -19.87 -0.17
C GLY A 225 18.37 -20.29 -0.48
N TYR A 226 17.45 -19.34 -0.68
CA TYR A 226 16.07 -19.65 -1.07
C TYR A 226 15.92 -20.09 -2.53
N VAL A 227 16.87 -19.69 -3.38
CA VAL A 227 16.81 -19.91 -4.82
C VAL A 227 18.21 -19.92 -5.41
N THR A 228 18.38 -20.58 -6.54
CA THR A 228 19.62 -20.64 -7.33
C THR A 228 19.43 -20.01 -8.71
N ASP A 229 20.52 -19.65 -9.38
CA ASP A 229 20.44 -19.15 -10.76
C ASP A 229 19.81 -20.18 -11.72
N GLU A 230 20.11 -21.47 -11.52
CA GLU A 230 19.53 -22.57 -12.32
C GLU A 230 18.00 -22.62 -12.21
N GLN A 231 17.43 -22.50 -11.00
CA GLN A 231 15.97 -22.48 -10.81
C GLN A 231 15.30 -21.26 -11.47
N ILE A 232 15.96 -20.11 -11.47
CA ILE A 232 15.45 -18.90 -12.13
C ILE A 232 15.49 -19.09 -13.66
N GLU A 233 16.58 -19.64 -14.19
CA GLU A 233 16.74 -19.93 -15.62
C GLU A 233 15.75 -21.00 -16.11
N GLU A 234 15.54 -22.06 -15.34
CA GLU A 234 14.53 -23.09 -15.62
C GLU A 234 13.13 -22.49 -15.70
N LEU A 235 12.75 -21.65 -14.72
CA LEU A 235 11.47 -20.98 -14.72
C LEU A 235 11.32 -20.02 -15.91
N GLN A 236 12.36 -19.26 -16.24
CA GLN A 236 12.36 -18.37 -17.41
C GLN A 236 12.16 -19.17 -18.71
N CYS A 237 12.82 -20.32 -18.85
CA CYS A 237 12.64 -21.21 -20.00
C CYS A 237 11.21 -21.77 -20.05
N ALA A 238 10.62 -22.13 -18.91
CA ALA A 238 9.27 -22.66 -18.83
C ALA A 238 8.20 -21.61 -19.19
N LEU A 239 8.38 -20.36 -18.74
CA LEU A 239 7.47 -19.25 -19.03
C LEU A 239 7.64 -18.68 -20.44
N ASN A 240 8.82 -18.83 -21.03
CA ASN A 240 9.12 -18.36 -22.38
C ASN A 240 9.81 -19.43 -23.26
N PRO A 241 9.12 -20.55 -23.55
CA PRO A 241 9.72 -21.69 -24.25
C PRO A 241 10.13 -21.39 -25.71
N LEU A 242 9.65 -20.27 -26.26
CA LEU A 242 9.91 -19.84 -27.64
C LEU A 242 10.83 -18.60 -27.73
N PHE A 243 11.38 -18.13 -26.60
CA PHE A 243 12.22 -16.93 -26.53
C PHE A 243 11.61 -15.69 -27.20
N CYS A 244 10.30 -15.50 -27.04
CA CYS A 244 9.65 -14.25 -27.43
C CYS A 244 10.11 -13.16 -26.44
N THR A 245 10.91 -12.20 -26.89
CA THR A 245 11.74 -11.30 -26.07
C THR A 245 10.98 -10.35 -25.13
N ASP A 246 9.64 -10.34 -25.14
CA ASP A 246 8.84 -9.29 -24.50
C ASP A 246 7.94 -9.77 -23.34
N LEU A 247 8.02 -11.04 -22.92
CA LEU A 247 6.96 -11.64 -22.08
C LEU A 247 7.04 -11.36 -20.58
N ASN A 248 8.21 -11.01 -20.01
CA ASN A 248 8.37 -10.83 -18.56
C ASN A 248 9.06 -9.48 -18.25
N PRO A 249 8.35 -8.35 -18.26
CA PRO A 249 8.92 -7.09 -17.81
C PRO A 249 9.32 -7.20 -16.33
N LYS A 250 10.53 -6.74 -16.02
CA LYS A 250 10.98 -6.61 -14.63
C LYS A 250 10.05 -5.64 -13.88
N GLN A 251 9.75 -5.99 -12.65
CA GLN A 251 8.93 -5.21 -11.74
C GLN A 251 9.74 -4.98 -10.46
N ASN A 252 9.71 -3.76 -9.93
CA ASN A 252 10.26 -3.50 -8.61
C ASN A 252 9.22 -3.88 -7.56
N TYR A 253 9.50 -4.92 -6.78
CA TYR A 253 8.61 -5.43 -5.72
C TYR A 253 8.87 -4.81 -4.36
N VAL A 254 10.10 -4.33 -4.13
CA VAL A 254 10.46 -3.63 -2.89
C VAL A 254 10.25 -2.13 -3.07
N VAL A 255 9.64 -1.51 -2.04
CA VAL A 255 9.37 -0.07 -1.97
C VAL A 255 10.20 0.64 -0.89
#